data_AF-A0A419WTB2-F1
#
_entry.id   AF-A0A419WTB2-F1
#
_cell.length_a   1.000
_cell.length_b   1.000
_cell.length_c   1.000
_cell.angle_alpha   90.00
_cell.angle_beta   90.00
_cell.angle_gamma   90.00
#
_symmetry.space_group_name_H-M   'P 1'
#
loop_
_entity.id
_entity.type
_entity.pdbx_description
1 polymer ?
#
loop_
_entity_poly.entity_id
_entity_poly.type
_entity_poly.pdbx_seq_one_letter_code
_entity_poly.pdbx_strand_id
1 'polypeptide(L)'
;MEWKKIVGFVLFGLAVVTFILTFSFPFILAGTKKVVFLTASVYVLNKVFFYSSLYILGQQFITKIGKYLPKWIEKKLLKILRVQPVVETTK
;
A
#
# COMPACT_ATOMS: atom_id res chain seq x y z
N MET A 1 -9.06 -15.52 12.64
CA MET A 1 -9.39 -14.54 11.57
C MET A 1 -8.98 -13.12 11.94
N GLU A 2 -9.21 -12.67 13.18
CA GLU A 2 -8.80 -11.37 13.72
C GLU A 2 -7.28 -11.09 13.62
N TRP A 3 -6.45 -12.05 14.06
CA TRP A 3 -4.98 -11.92 14.02
C TRP A 3 -4.40 -11.66 12.63
N LYS A 4 -4.96 -12.30 11.59
CA LYS A 4 -4.53 -12.07 10.21
C LYS A 4 -4.80 -10.61 9.80
N LYS A 5 -5.97 -10.06 10.17
CA LYS A 5 -6.29 -8.65 9.90
C LYS A 5 -5.33 -7.70 10.64
N ILE A 6 -5.03 -7.97 11.91
CA ILE A 6 -4.07 -7.17 12.69
C ILE A 6 -2.70 -7.15 12.01
N VAL A 7 -2.18 -8.33 11.64
CA VAL A 7 -0.90 -8.45 10.93
C VAL A 7 -0.93 -7.69 9.61
N GLY A 8 -2.02 -7.79 8.84
CA GLY A 8 -2.19 -7.03 7.62
C GLY A 8 -2.17 -5.51 7.84
N PHE A 9 -2.86 -5.01 8.87
CA PHE A 9 -2.83 -3.57 9.21
C PHE A 9 -1.46 -3.10 9.68
N VAL A 10 -0.74 -3.91 10.45
CA VAL A 10 0.64 -3.62 10.85
C VAL A 10 1.54 -3.53 9.62
N LEU A 11 1.43 -4.48 8.69
CA LEU A 11 2.18 -4.45 7.42
C LEU A 11 1.81 -3.22 6.58
N PHE A 12 0.54 -2.81 6.57
CA PHE A 12 0.12 -1.58 5.91
C PHE A 12 0.74 -0.34 6.56
N GLY A 13 0.75 -0.27 7.88
CA GLY A 13 1.40 0.82 8.63
C GLY A 13 2.90 0.90 8.31
N LEU A 14 3.59 -0.25 8.30
CA LEU A 14 4.99 -0.34 7.89
C LEU A 14 5.20 0.08 6.43
N ALA A 15 4.27 -0.25 5.54
CA ALA A 15 4.30 0.24 4.16
C ALA A 15 4.17 1.78 4.12
N VAL A 16 3.27 2.40 4.88
CA VAL A 16 3.16 3.87 4.90
C VAL A 16 4.45 4.52 5.43
N VAL A 17 5.02 4.00 6.52
CA VAL A 17 6.27 4.53 7.09
C VAL A 17 7.43 4.40 6.10
N THR A 18 7.59 3.22 5.50
CA THR A 18 8.65 3.00 4.51
C THR A 18 8.46 3.83 3.24
N PHE A 19 7.22 4.10 2.82
CA PHE A 19 6.92 4.98 1.69
C PHE A 19 7.41 6.41 1.96
N ILE A 20 7.09 6.95 3.15
CA ILE A 20 7.56 8.27 3.58
C ILE A 20 9.08 8.30 3.64
N LEU A 21 9.71 7.25 4.19
CA LEU A 21 11.17 7.14 4.25
C LEU A 21 11.81 7.10 2.86
N THR A 22 11.25 6.36 1.90
CA THR A 22 11.73 6.32 0.51
C THR A 22 11.70 7.71 -0.13
N PHE A 23 10.65 8.49 0.12
CA PHE A 23 10.56 9.86 -0.39
C PHE A 23 11.51 10.82 0.33
N SER A 24 11.72 10.63 1.64
CA SER A 24 12.48 11.56 2.47
C SER A 24 14.00 11.32 2.41
N PHE A 25 14.44 10.08 2.23
CA PHE A 25 15.87 9.71 2.22
C PHE A 25 16.72 10.42 1.16
N PRO A 26 16.24 10.64 -0.08
CA PRO A 26 16.96 11.46 -1.06
C PRO A 26 17.29 12.86 -0.55
N PHE A 27 16.42 13.44 0.29
CA PHE A 27 16.60 14.79 0.85
C PHE A 27 17.42 14.77 2.15
N ILE A 28 17.11 13.84 3.07
CA ILE A 28 17.76 13.76 4.39
C ILE A 28 19.23 13.37 4.26
N LEU A 29 19.55 12.47 3.33
CA LEU A 29 20.91 11.93 3.19
C LEU A 29 21.66 12.54 2.00
N ALA A 30 21.15 13.63 1.43
CA ALA A 30 21.75 14.32 0.28
C ALA A 30 23.25 14.56 0.51
N GLY A 31 24.08 14.13 -0.44
CA GLY A 31 25.55 14.22 -0.34
C GLY A 31 26.26 12.97 0.16
N THR A 32 25.55 11.92 0.59
CA THR A 32 26.17 10.62 0.91
C THR A 32 26.17 9.67 -0.29
N LYS A 33 27.28 8.94 -0.50
CA LYS A 33 27.40 7.97 -1.61
C LYS A 33 26.43 6.79 -1.51
N LYS A 34 25.84 6.54 -0.33
CA LYS A 34 24.98 5.38 -0.06
C LYS A 34 23.48 5.66 -0.16
N VAL A 35 23.04 6.89 -0.45
CA VAL A 35 21.62 7.27 -0.53
C VAL A 35 20.85 6.38 -1.50
N VAL A 36 21.41 6.17 -2.69
CA VAL A 36 20.72 5.42 -3.75
C VAL A 36 20.46 3.99 -3.31
N PHE A 37 21.47 3.33 -2.75
CA PHE A 37 21.34 1.95 -2.27
C PHE A 37 20.32 1.84 -1.13
N LEU A 38 20.40 2.73 -0.14
CA LEU A 38 19.48 2.72 0.99
C LEU A 38 18.03 3.01 0.56
N THR A 39 17.84 3.99 -0.31
CA THR A 39 16.53 4.36 -0.85
C THR A 39 15.93 3.21 -1.65
N ALA A 40 16.74 2.52 -2.46
CA ALA A 40 16.32 1.34 -3.21
C ALA A 40 15.96 0.17 -2.30
N SER A 41 16.75 -0.10 -1.25
CA SER A 41 16.43 -1.16 -0.27
C SER A 41 15.13 -0.88 0.46
N VAL A 42 14.92 0.35 0.93
CA VAL A 42 13.66 0.73 1.60
C VAL A 42 12.49 0.69 0.63
N TYR A 43 12.68 1.05 -0.63
CA TYR A 43 11.65 0.94 -1.66
C TYR A 43 11.23 -0.52 -1.93
N VAL A 44 12.18 -1.45 -1.95
CA VAL A 44 11.88 -2.88 -2.08
C VAL A 44 11.10 -3.38 -0.85
N LEU A 45 11.54 -3.03 0.36
CA LEU A 45 10.83 -3.36 1.61
C LEU A 45 9.41 -2.79 1.62
N ASN A 46 9.24 -1.56 1.15
CA ASN A 46 7.95 -0.91 1.03
C ASN A 46 6.98 -1.74 0.17
N LYS A 47 7.44 -2.18 -1.01
CA LYS A 47 6.62 -3.03 -1.89
C LYS A 47 6.26 -4.35 -1.23
N VAL A 48 7.22 -5.01 -0.57
CA VAL A 48 6.97 -6.28 0.12
C VAL A 48 5.88 -6.09 1.18
N PHE A 49 6.02 -5.09 2.06
CA PHE A 49 5.02 -4.81 3.09
C PHE A 49 3.66 -4.47 2.50
N PHE A 50 3.61 -3.68 1.43
CA PHE A 50 2.37 -3.29 0.78
C PHE A 50 1.65 -4.48 0.15
N TYR A 51 2.34 -5.30 -0.65
CA TYR A 51 1.72 -6.45 -1.29
C TYR A 51 1.36 -7.56 -0.29
N SER A 52 2.19 -7.80 0.73
CA SER A 52 1.87 -8.74 1.81
C SER A 52 0.66 -8.27 2.62
N SER A 53 0.57 -6.97 2.92
CA SER A 53 -0.60 -6.35 3.54
C SER A 53 -1.87 -6.59 2.70
N LEU A 54 -1.81 -6.28 1.40
CA LEU A 54 -2.95 -6.48 0.48
C LEU A 54 -3.37 -7.95 0.37
N TYR A 55 -2.41 -8.87 0.33
CA TYR A 55 -2.70 -10.30 0.28
C TYR A 55 -3.44 -10.78 1.54
N ILE A 56 -3.04 -10.29 2.72
CA ILE A 56 -3.61 -10.71 4.01
C ILE A 56 -4.94 -10.02 4.30
N LEU A 57 -5.07 -8.73 3.99
CA LEU A 57 -6.29 -7.94 4.18
C LEU A 57 -7.34 -8.18 3.08
N GLY A 58 -6.91 -8.64 1.91
CA GLY A 58 -7.75 -9.03 0.79
C GLY A 58 -8.57 -7.89 0.18
N GLN A 59 -9.53 -8.28 -0.68
CA GLN A 59 -10.42 -7.41 -1.43
C GLN A 59 -11.23 -6.42 -0.57
N GLN A 60 -11.53 -6.79 0.68
CA GLN A 60 -12.32 -5.96 1.62
C GLN A 60 -11.62 -4.66 2.00
N PHE A 61 -10.28 -4.68 2.06
CA PHE A 61 -9.50 -3.49 2.38
C PHE A 61 -9.35 -2.58 1.17
N ILE A 62 -9.19 -3.15 -0.01
CA ILE A 62 -9.17 -2.42 -1.30
C ILE A 62 -10.50 -1.72 -1.53
N THR A 63 -11.63 -2.38 -1.24
CA THR A 63 -12.96 -1.76 -1.35
C THR A 63 -13.19 -0.71 -0.27
N LYS A 64 -12.76 -0.93 0.98
CA LYS A 64 -12.86 0.09 2.04
C LYS A 64 -12.01 1.33 1.76
N ILE A 65 -10.74 1.17 1.38
CA ILE A 65 -9.85 2.30 1.04
C ILE A 65 -10.25 2.92 -0.30
N GLY A 66 -10.71 2.10 -1.25
CA GLY A 66 -11.28 2.55 -2.52
C GLY A 66 -12.40 3.57 -2.33
N LYS A 67 -13.27 3.37 -1.34
CA LYS A 67 -14.33 4.35 -0.98
C LYS A 67 -13.80 5.71 -0.50
N TYR A 68 -12.59 5.76 0.07
CA TYR A 68 -11.94 7.00 0.50
C TYR A 68 -11.00 7.59 -0.56
N LEU A 69 -10.72 6.86 -1.64
CA LEU A 69 -9.92 7.34 -2.75
C LEU A 69 -10.77 8.21 -3.69
N PRO A 70 -10.21 9.30 -4.24
CA PRO A 70 -10.86 10.06 -5.30
C PRO A 70 -11.31 9.14 -6.44
N LYS A 71 -12.54 9.32 -6.95
CA LYS A 71 -13.20 8.44 -7.96
C LYS A 71 -12.32 8.06 -9.17
N TRP A 72 -11.42 8.97 -9.56
CA TRP A 72 -10.41 8.83 -10.62
C TRP A 72 -9.42 7.68 -10.34
N ILE A 73 -8.96 7.58 -9.09
CA ILE A 73 -7.98 6.59 -8.64
C ILE A 73 -8.69 5.27 -8.35
N GLU A 74 -9.87 5.32 -7.74
CA GLU A 74 -10.72 4.14 -7.52
C GLU A 74 -10.98 3.37 -8.82
N LYS A 75 -11.40 4.06 -9.89
CA LYS A 75 -11.60 3.45 -11.21
C LYS A 75 -10.34 2.81 -11.79
N LYS A 76 -9.18 3.47 -11.67
CA LYS A 76 -7.90 2.91 -12.15
C LYS A 76 -7.50 1.68 -11.34
N LEU A 77 -7.66 1.74 -10.02
CA LEU A 77 -7.28 0.67 -9.09
C LEU A 77 -8.14 -0.58 -9.28
N LEU A 78 -9.48 -0.42 -9.36
CA LEU A 78 -10.41 -1.52 -9.62
C LEU A 78 -10.17 -2.19 -10.98
N LYS A 79 -9.86 -1.40 -12.01
CA LYS A 79 -9.54 -1.89 -13.35
C LYS A 79 -8.24 -2.70 -13.39
N ILE A 80 -7.20 -2.26 -12.66
CA ILE A 80 -5.92 -2.96 -12.55
C ILE A 80 -6.07 -4.27 -11.77
N LEU A 81 -6.85 -4.25 -10.69
CA LEU A 81 -7.02 -5.40 -9.82
C LEU A 81 -8.03 -6.43 -10.34
N ARG A 82 -8.70 -6.17 -11.48
CA ARG A 82 -9.82 -7.00 -12.02
C ARG A 82 -10.88 -7.34 -10.97
N VAL A 83 -11.04 -6.47 -9.97
CA VAL A 83 -12.07 -6.60 -8.94
C VAL A 83 -13.30 -5.86 -9.45
N GLN A 84 -14.35 -6.61 -9.78
CA GLN A 84 -15.63 -5.97 -10.05
C GLN A 84 -16.08 -5.26 -8.77
N PRO A 85 -16.52 -3.99 -8.84
CA PRO A 85 -17.19 -3.38 -7.71
C PRO A 85 -18.37 -4.29 -7.37
N VAL A 86 -18.44 -4.79 -6.13
CA VAL A 86 -19.64 -5.45 -5.65
C VAL A 86 -20.70 -4.35 -5.62
N VAL A 87 -21.44 -4.24 -6.71
CA VAL A 87 -22.64 -3.44 -6.79
C VAL A 87 -23.58 -4.10 -5.79
N GLU A 88 -23.75 -3.48 -4.63
CA GLU A 88 -24.88 -3.75 -3.75
C GLU A 88 -26.12 -3.54 -4.62
N THR A 89 -26.62 -4.63 -5.17
CA THR A 89 -27.92 -4.65 -5.81
C THR A 89 -28.89 -4.61 -4.66
N THR A 90 -29.30 -3.39 -4.29
CA THR A 90 -30.48 -3.20 -3.45
C THR A 90 -31.64 -3.83 -4.19
N LYS A 91 -32.14 -4.94 -3.66
CA LYS A 91 -33.48 -5.48 -3.88
C LYS A 91 -34.08 -5.78 -2.54
#